data_AF-A0A9E2FR22-F1
#
_entry.id   AF-A0A9E2FR22-F1
#
_cell.length_a   1.000
_cell.length_b   1.000
_cell.length_c   1.000
_cell.angle_alpha   90.00
_cell.angle_beta   90.00
_cell.angle_gamma   90.00
#
_symmetry.space_group_name_H-M   'P 1'
#
loop_
_entity.id
_entity.type
_entity.pdbx_description
1 polymer ?
#
loop_
_entity_poly.entity_id
_entity_poly.type
_entity_poly.pdbx_seq_one_letter_code
_entity_poly.pdbx_strand_id
1 'polypeptide(L)'
;MQVIPPSYEILTDLDQQSLAVRIEACGRLCYKSEDKISADSAPPFIRRILKHGHNSVAEMAVLTLKIDVDRESHVAQLFSVLPKFLQIDRIEKKGLLVSGSVRAFRELFQGHANLKIVKGITHYLAERHPLFFEDILPKRGLLLQEGVLVEKMRLAEVDALSSDLLAKHRYIAVRFIVNRAVTHEMVRHRPCSFLQESQRYCRYSDSKFGSQVTFIKPLFYEEGSAEYQLWETAMLETEKLYVKLLETSTPQAARTVLPNSCKTELIVYGNLLQWLHMFKLRTSKGADPSMREVMIPLLEDFKILFPSVFAYLTPEK
;
A
#
# COMPACT_ATOMS: atom_id res chain seq x y z
N MET A 1 -21.38 -8.94 -19.12
CA MET A 1 -20.28 -8.04 -18.73
C MET A 1 -20.80 -6.85 -17.94
N GLN A 2 -19.96 -6.29 -17.09
CA GLN A 2 -20.24 -5.05 -16.37
C GLN A 2 -19.21 -3.99 -16.77
N VAL A 3 -19.65 -2.76 -17.07
CA VAL A 3 -18.76 -1.63 -17.35
C VAL A 3 -18.96 -0.58 -16.25
N ILE A 4 -17.87 -0.11 -15.65
CA ILE A 4 -17.90 0.91 -14.60
C ILE A 4 -16.89 2.03 -14.91
N PRO A 5 -17.13 3.27 -14.44
CA PRO A 5 -16.11 4.32 -14.51
C PRO A 5 -14.93 3.99 -13.58
N PRO A 6 -13.72 4.50 -13.88
CA PRO A 6 -12.62 4.42 -12.94
C PRO A 6 -12.89 5.31 -11.72
N SER A 7 -12.33 4.94 -10.58
CA SER A 7 -12.48 5.70 -9.34
C SER A 7 -11.31 5.48 -8.39
N TYR A 8 -11.26 6.29 -7.35
CA TYR A 8 -10.29 6.15 -6.26
C TYR A 8 -10.97 6.48 -4.92
N GLU A 9 -10.35 6.03 -3.84
CA GLU A 9 -10.78 6.25 -2.47
C GLU A 9 -9.54 6.43 -1.58
N ILE A 10 -9.45 7.55 -0.87
CA ILE A 10 -8.39 7.79 0.12
C ILE A 10 -8.81 7.09 1.43
N LEU A 11 -8.00 6.13 1.89
CA LEU A 11 -8.36 5.26 3.01
C LEU A 11 -8.00 5.89 4.37
N THR A 12 -8.45 7.12 4.63
CA THR A 12 -8.17 7.86 5.88
C THR A 12 -8.77 7.18 7.12
N ASP A 13 -9.92 6.51 6.98
CA ASP A 13 -10.54 5.77 8.08
C ASP A 13 -9.65 4.66 8.64
N LEU A 14 -8.80 4.06 7.80
CA LEU A 14 -7.84 3.05 8.22
C LEU A 14 -6.67 3.61 9.02
N ASP A 15 -6.44 4.92 9.01
CA ASP A 15 -5.38 5.56 9.83
C ASP A 15 -5.77 5.59 11.32
N GLN A 16 -7.07 5.51 11.62
CA GLN A 16 -7.61 5.46 12.99
C GLN A 16 -7.73 4.03 13.54
N GLN A 17 -7.53 3.03 12.69
CA GLN A 17 -7.64 1.62 13.07
C GLN A 17 -6.34 1.08 13.65
N SER A 18 -6.43 -0.06 14.36
CA SER A 18 -5.24 -0.80 14.76
C SER A 18 -4.45 -1.28 13.52
N LEU A 19 -3.13 -1.48 13.67
CA LEU A 19 -2.27 -1.97 12.59
C LEU A 19 -2.79 -3.31 12.02
N ALA A 20 -3.34 -4.18 12.87
CA ALA A 20 -3.86 -5.49 12.48
C ALA A 20 -5.14 -5.37 11.65
N VAL A 21 -6.07 -4.52 12.08
CA VAL A 21 -7.32 -4.25 11.36
C VAL A 21 -7.02 -3.62 10.00
N ARG A 22 -6.10 -2.65 9.95
CA ARG A 22 -5.64 -2.04 8.70
C ARG A 22 -5.06 -3.06 7.72
N ILE A 23 -4.12 -3.89 8.18
CA ILE A 23 -3.50 -4.92 7.34
C ILE A 23 -4.53 -5.94 6.84
N GLU A 24 -5.46 -6.36 7.70
CA GLU A 24 -6.54 -7.27 7.31
C GLU A 24 -7.46 -6.64 6.26
N ALA A 25 -7.92 -5.40 6.47
CA ALA A 25 -8.78 -4.68 5.54
C ALA A 25 -8.12 -4.58 4.14
N CYS A 26 -6.88 -4.09 4.09
CA CYS A 26 -6.13 -3.99 2.84
C CYS A 26 -5.89 -5.36 2.18
N GLY A 27 -5.53 -6.37 2.97
CA GLY A 27 -5.31 -7.72 2.47
C GLY A 27 -6.58 -8.33 1.87
N ARG A 28 -7.69 -8.28 2.60
CA ARG A 28 -8.95 -8.91 2.18
C ARG A 28 -9.59 -8.24 0.98
N LEU A 29 -9.40 -6.93 0.82
CA LEU A 29 -9.82 -6.19 -0.37
C LEU A 29 -9.19 -6.76 -1.65
N CYS A 30 -7.89 -7.10 -1.60
CA CYS A 30 -7.18 -7.67 -2.75
C CYS A 30 -7.50 -9.14 -3.04
N TYR A 31 -8.03 -9.85 -2.05
CA TYR A 31 -8.49 -11.25 -2.19
C TYR A 31 -10.01 -11.38 -2.27
N LYS A 32 -10.74 -10.25 -2.34
CA LYS A 32 -12.21 -10.23 -2.43
C LYS A 32 -12.90 -11.08 -1.38
N SER A 33 -12.49 -10.84 -0.14
CA SER A 33 -12.95 -11.57 1.04
C SER A 33 -13.28 -10.66 2.21
N GLU A 34 -13.72 -9.43 1.91
CA GLU A 34 -14.14 -8.40 2.87
C GLU A 34 -15.29 -8.90 3.76
N ASP A 35 -16.15 -9.78 3.24
CA ASP A 35 -17.24 -10.44 3.98
C ASP A 35 -16.78 -11.29 5.17
N LYS A 36 -15.48 -11.61 5.25
CA LYS A 36 -14.88 -12.39 6.33
C LYS A 36 -14.27 -11.51 7.43
N ILE A 37 -14.44 -10.19 7.36
CA ILE A 37 -14.03 -9.26 8.42
C ILE A 37 -15.04 -9.32 9.55
N SER A 38 -14.55 -9.52 10.77
CA SER A 38 -15.31 -9.43 12.02
C SER A 38 -14.46 -8.74 13.09
N ALA A 39 -15.03 -8.50 14.28
CA ALA A 39 -14.30 -7.86 15.37
C ALA A 39 -13.00 -8.60 15.77
N ASP A 40 -12.96 -9.93 15.59
CA ASP A 40 -11.86 -10.79 16.05
C ASP A 40 -11.06 -11.43 14.90
N SER A 41 -11.31 -11.05 13.65
CA SER A 41 -10.70 -11.70 12.48
C SER A 41 -9.24 -11.29 12.23
N ALA A 42 -8.83 -10.12 12.72
CA ALA A 42 -7.51 -9.55 12.40
C ALA A 42 -6.35 -10.38 12.99
N PRO A 43 -6.32 -10.74 14.29
CA PRO A 43 -5.22 -11.54 14.84
C PRO A 43 -4.96 -12.88 14.11
N PRO A 44 -5.96 -13.75 13.84
CA PRO A 44 -5.71 -14.98 13.09
C PRO A 44 -5.33 -14.71 11.62
N PHE A 45 -5.80 -13.61 11.01
CA PHE A 45 -5.34 -13.18 9.69
C PHE A 45 -3.83 -12.86 9.70
N ILE A 46 -3.38 -12.02 10.64
CA ILE A 46 -1.96 -11.64 10.79
C ILE A 46 -1.07 -12.87 11.03
N ARG A 47 -1.42 -13.74 11.98
CA ARG A 47 -0.60 -14.94 12.28
C ARG A 47 -0.42 -15.81 11.04
N ARG A 48 -1.46 -15.97 10.23
CA ARG A 48 -1.40 -16.75 9.00
C ARG A 48 -0.49 -16.10 7.96
N ILE A 49 -0.60 -14.79 7.69
CA ILE A 49 0.26 -14.15 6.68
C ILE A 49 1.74 -14.20 7.07
N LEU A 50 2.06 -14.00 8.36
CA LEU A 50 3.43 -14.04 8.87
C LEU A 50 3.99 -15.46 8.80
N LYS A 51 3.21 -16.48 9.20
CA LYS A 51 3.60 -17.89 9.12
C LYS A 51 3.91 -18.35 7.69
N HIS A 52 3.18 -17.84 6.69
CA HIS A 52 3.38 -18.21 5.29
C HIS A 52 4.45 -17.34 4.58
N GLY A 53 5.05 -16.36 5.27
CA GLY A 53 6.03 -15.45 4.67
C GLY A 53 5.44 -14.51 3.62
N HIS A 54 4.12 -14.33 3.59
CA HIS A 54 3.43 -13.40 2.69
C HIS A 54 3.55 -11.96 3.22
N ASN A 55 4.79 -11.49 3.36
CA ASN A 55 5.13 -10.28 4.10
C ASN A 55 4.69 -8.98 3.41
N SER A 56 4.33 -9.01 2.11
CA SER A 56 3.89 -7.81 1.37
C SER A 56 2.66 -7.15 1.99
N VAL A 57 1.73 -7.92 2.58
CA VAL A 57 0.54 -7.37 3.24
C VAL A 57 0.92 -6.60 4.52
N ALA A 58 2.01 -6.99 5.19
CA ALA A 58 2.52 -6.30 6.37
C ALA A 58 3.17 -4.93 6.04
N GLU A 59 3.29 -4.58 4.76
CA GLU A 59 3.66 -3.22 4.34
C GLU A 59 2.52 -2.22 4.50
N MET A 60 1.26 -2.69 4.58
CA MET A 60 0.07 -1.83 4.67
C MET A 60 -0.12 -1.17 6.04
N ALA A 61 0.82 -1.30 6.98
CA ALA A 61 0.82 -0.56 8.22
C ALA A 61 2.20 0.02 8.50
N VAL A 62 2.25 1.34 8.65
CA VAL A 62 3.47 2.10 8.92
C VAL A 62 3.37 2.73 10.31
N LEU A 63 4.49 2.74 11.00
CA LEU A 63 4.69 3.38 12.29
C LEU A 63 5.76 4.45 12.14
N THR A 64 5.59 5.56 12.87
CA THR A 64 6.62 6.59 13.04
C THR A 64 7.10 6.57 14.47
N LEU A 65 8.40 6.42 14.66
CA LEU A 65 9.07 6.32 15.95
C LEU A 65 10.03 7.49 16.12
N LYS A 66 9.98 8.13 17.28
CA LYS A 66 11.05 9.00 17.78
C LYS A 66 12.02 8.13 18.56
N ILE A 67 13.32 8.25 18.27
CA ILE A 67 14.37 7.46 18.89
C ILE A 67 15.46 8.38 19.39
N ASP A 68 15.71 8.36 20.69
CA ASP A 68 16.80 9.10 21.33
C ASP A 68 17.84 8.13 21.87
N VAL A 69 19.12 8.41 21.63
CA VAL A 69 20.23 7.58 22.11
C VAL A 69 21.19 8.34 23.02
N ASP A 70 21.87 7.64 23.91
CA ASP A 70 22.88 8.23 24.78
C ASP A 70 24.20 8.56 24.04
N ARG A 71 24.54 7.75 23.01
CA ARG A 71 25.80 7.82 22.25
C ARG A 71 25.55 7.92 20.75
N GLU A 72 26.20 8.90 20.10
CA GLU A 72 26.13 9.08 18.64
C GLU A 72 26.66 7.88 17.84
N SER A 73 27.55 7.08 18.43
CA SER A 73 28.06 5.86 17.80
C SER A 73 26.94 4.85 17.49
N HIS A 74 25.85 4.85 18.26
CA HIS A 74 24.69 4.00 17.98
C HIS A 74 23.97 4.44 16.70
N VAL A 75 23.85 5.75 16.46
CA VAL A 75 23.30 6.30 15.22
C VAL A 75 24.21 5.93 14.03
N ALA A 76 25.52 6.11 14.18
CA ALA A 76 26.48 5.76 13.13
C ALA A 76 26.44 4.27 12.76
N GLN A 77 26.31 3.39 13.75
CA GLN A 77 26.14 1.95 13.53
C GLN A 77 24.87 1.63 12.73
N LEU A 78 23.75 2.29 13.02
CA LEU A 78 22.51 2.12 12.26
C LEU A 78 22.71 2.53 10.79
N PHE A 79 23.33 3.69 10.54
CA PHE A 79 23.57 4.14 9.15
C PHE A 79 24.57 3.26 8.40
N SER A 80 25.54 2.64 9.09
CA SER A 80 26.52 1.74 8.45
C SER A 80 25.91 0.49 7.82
N VAL A 81 24.69 0.10 8.23
CA VAL A 81 23.99 -1.07 7.65
C VAL A 81 23.02 -0.70 6.54
N LEU A 82 22.90 0.59 6.19
CA LEU A 82 22.00 1.11 5.14
C LEU A 82 20.60 0.51 5.25
N PRO A 83 19.86 0.80 6.36
CA PRO A 83 18.62 0.12 6.67
C PRO A 83 17.60 0.34 5.55
N LYS A 84 17.28 -0.74 4.83
CA LYS A 84 16.38 -0.71 3.68
C LYS A 84 14.94 -0.50 4.14
N PHE A 85 14.14 0.15 3.29
CA PHE A 85 12.69 0.31 3.46
C PHE A 85 12.25 1.14 4.69
N LEU A 86 13.17 1.82 5.37
CA LEU A 86 12.88 2.81 6.41
C LEU A 86 13.11 4.21 5.86
N GLN A 87 12.25 5.13 6.25
CA GLN A 87 12.49 6.57 6.16
C GLN A 87 13.11 7.04 7.47
N ILE A 88 14.33 7.58 7.43
CA ILE A 88 15.07 8.00 8.62
C ILE A 88 15.55 9.44 8.42
N ASP A 89 15.14 10.33 9.32
CA ASP A 89 15.61 11.70 9.38
C ASP A 89 16.25 11.95 10.77
N ARG A 90 17.40 12.62 10.78
CA ARG A 90 18.08 13.00 12.02
C ARG A 90 17.53 14.36 12.47
N ILE A 91 16.74 14.36 13.54
CA ILE A 91 16.11 15.57 14.09
C ILE A 91 17.07 16.33 15.02
N GLU A 92 17.96 15.62 15.70
CA GLU A 92 18.99 16.16 16.58
C GLU A 92 20.26 15.31 16.52
N LYS A 93 21.36 15.72 17.15
CA LYS A 93 22.59 14.92 17.17
C LYS A 93 22.34 13.49 17.67
N LYS A 94 21.44 13.29 18.62
CA LYS A 94 21.14 11.98 19.20
C LYS A 94 19.71 11.50 19.00
N GLY A 95 18.91 12.28 18.25
CA GLY A 95 17.50 12.02 17.99
C GLY A 95 17.27 11.64 16.53
N LEU A 96 16.54 10.55 16.31
CA LEU A 96 16.09 10.09 15.00
C LEU A 96 14.57 10.07 14.94
N LEU A 97 14.05 10.40 13.77
CA LEU A 97 12.68 10.14 13.38
C LEU A 97 12.70 8.99 12.35
N VAL A 98 12.03 7.89 12.66
CA VAL A 98 12.06 6.67 11.85
C VAL A 98 10.64 6.24 11.50
N SER A 99 10.28 6.32 10.21
CA SER A 99 9.05 5.72 9.69
C SER A 99 9.35 4.41 8.97
N GLY A 100 8.56 3.38 9.24
CA GLY A 100 8.73 2.07 8.63
C GLY A 100 7.47 1.24 8.70
N SER A 101 7.31 0.31 7.75
CA SER A 101 6.23 -0.67 7.84
C SER A 101 6.55 -1.75 8.87
N VAL A 102 5.53 -2.49 9.31
CA VAL A 102 5.73 -3.67 10.17
C VAL A 102 6.75 -4.63 9.54
N ARG A 103 6.65 -4.86 8.22
CA ARG A 103 7.63 -5.65 7.46
C ARG A 103 9.06 -5.07 7.59
N ALA A 104 9.22 -3.76 7.37
CA ALA A 104 10.54 -3.12 7.39
C ALA A 104 11.22 -3.26 8.76
N PHE A 105 10.47 -3.09 9.86
CA PHE A 105 11.01 -3.28 11.21
C PHE A 105 11.37 -4.74 11.51
N ARG A 106 10.56 -5.71 11.04
CA ARG A 106 10.87 -7.14 11.17
C ARG A 106 12.16 -7.50 10.42
N GLU A 107 12.29 -7.06 9.16
CA GLU A 107 13.48 -7.31 8.34
C GLU A 107 14.73 -6.63 8.92
N LEU A 108 14.59 -5.41 9.46
CA LEU A 108 15.68 -4.73 10.18
C LEU A 108 16.20 -5.58 11.34
N PHE A 109 15.31 -6.14 12.16
CA PHE A 109 15.71 -7.01 13.26
C PHE A 109 16.36 -8.30 12.77
N GLN A 110 15.74 -9.00 11.82
CA GLN A 110 16.27 -10.25 11.30
C GLN A 110 17.65 -10.10 10.65
N GLY A 111 17.93 -8.96 10.01
CA GLY A 111 19.24 -8.67 9.40
C GLY A 111 20.28 -8.13 10.39
N HIS A 112 19.87 -7.39 11.43
CA HIS A 112 20.77 -6.57 12.23
C HIS A 112 20.48 -6.61 13.74
N ALA A 113 20.02 -7.75 14.25
CA ALA A 113 19.71 -7.99 15.67
C ALA A 113 20.90 -7.76 16.62
N ASN A 114 22.14 -7.62 16.12
CA ASN A 114 23.31 -7.29 16.92
C ASN A 114 23.37 -5.81 17.35
N LEU A 115 22.70 -4.91 16.62
CA LEU A 115 22.75 -3.47 16.87
C LEU A 115 21.86 -3.08 18.06
N LYS A 116 22.39 -2.24 18.95
CA LYS A 116 21.69 -1.79 20.16
C LYS A 116 20.38 -1.04 19.85
N ILE A 117 20.39 -0.13 18.87
CA ILE A 117 19.18 0.58 18.43
C ILE A 117 18.13 -0.40 17.89
N VAL A 118 18.54 -1.36 17.06
CA VAL A 118 17.62 -2.33 16.46
C VAL A 118 16.96 -3.21 17.53
N LYS A 119 17.72 -3.65 18.53
CA LYS A 119 17.17 -4.34 19.71
C LYS A 119 16.20 -3.45 20.48
N GLY A 120 16.53 -2.18 20.70
CA GLY A 120 15.66 -1.22 21.41
C GLY A 120 14.33 -0.99 20.71
N ILE A 121 14.37 -0.74 19.39
CA ILE A 121 13.18 -0.63 18.54
C ILE A 121 12.34 -1.90 18.63
N THR A 122 12.96 -3.06 18.45
CA THR A 122 12.23 -4.33 18.40
C THR A 122 11.62 -4.68 19.75
N HIS A 123 12.33 -4.42 20.85
CA HIS A 123 11.80 -4.58 22.21
C HIS A 123 10.56 -3.72 22.41
N TYR A 124 10.64 -2.42 22.13
CA TYR A 124 9.52 -1.49 22.25
C TYR A 124 8.30 -1.92 21.40
N LEU A 125 8.54 -2.34 20.16
CA LEU A 125 7.50 -2.78 19.25
C LEU A 125 6.88 -4.11 19.69
N ALA A 126 7.68 -5.07 20.17
CA ALA A 126 7.16 -6.36 20.60
C ALA A 126 6.32 -6.26 21.87
N GLU A 127 6.66 -5.36 22.81
CA GLU A 127 5.84 -5.13 24.01
C GLU A 127 4.45 -4.57 23.66
N ARG A 128 4.37 -3.65 22.69
CA ARG A 128 3.12 -2.97 22.31
C ARG A 128 2.33 -3.69 21.22
N HIS A 129 3.01 -4.47 20.38
CA HIS A 129 2.47 -5.09 19.19
C HIS A 129 2.94 -6.56 19.06
N PRO A 130 2.77 -7.41 20.11
CA PRO A 130 3.36 -8.75 20.17
C PRO A 130 2.96 -9.62 18.97
N LEU A 131 1.72 -9.50 18.50
CA LEU A 131 1.17 -10.18 17.32
C LEU A 131 2.07 -10.12 16.09
N PHE A 132 2.88 -9.06 15.95
CA PHE A 132 3.73 -8.83 14.78
C PHE A 132 5.20 -9.14 15.00
N PHE A 133 5.65 -9.48 16.21
CA PHE A 133 7.08 -9.64 16.50
C PHE A 133 7.40 -10.90 17.31
N GLU A 134 6.43 -11.50 18.02
CA GLU A 134 6.64 -12.65 18.91
C GLU A 134 7.33 -13.84 18.22
N ASP A 135 7.04 -14.08 16.94
CA ASP A 135 7.54 -15.20 16.15
C ASP A 135 9.02 -15.04 15.72
N ILE A 136 9.56 -13.82 15.75
CA ILE A 136 10.95 -13.55 15.39
C ILE A 136 11.85 -13.29 16.60
N LEU A 137 11.29 -13.22 17.81
CA LEU A 137 12.06 -13.01 19.03
C LEU A 137 12.81 -14.28 19.48
N PRO A 138 13.97 -14.12 20.15
CA PRO A 138 14.59 -15.23 20.88
C PRO A 138 13.65 -15.79 21.95
N LYS A 139 13.77 -17.09 22.30
CA LYS A 139 12.94 -17.74 23.33
C LYS A 139 12.95 -17.04 24.70
N ARG A 140 14.04 -16.34 25.04
CA ARG A 140 14.18 -15.59 26.29
C ARG A 140 13.67 -14.15 26.20
N GLY A 141 13.12 -13.74 25.05
CA GLY A 141 12.75 -12.35 24.77
C GLY A 141 13.95 -11.46 24.48
N LEU A 142 13.69 -10.15 24.39
CA LEU A 142 14.71 -9.10 24.29
C LEU A 142 14.71 -8.28 25.58
N LEU A 143 15.90 -8.02 26.11
CA LEU A 143 16.08 -7.11 27.23
C LEU A 143 15.96 -5.66 26.77
N LEU A 144 15.50 -4.80 27.68
CA LEU A 144 15.54 -3.36 27.51
C LEU A 144 16.98 -2.90 27.22
N GLN A 145 17.15 -1.99 26.28
CA GLN A 145 18.45 -1.46 25.90
C GLN A 145 18.66 -0.09 26.55
N GLU A 146 19.38 -0.05 27.68
CA GLU A 146 19.71 1.21 28.37
C GLU A 146 20.34 2.23 27.40
N GLY A 147 19.93 3.50 27.47
CA GLY A 147 20.43 4.53 26.57
C GLY A 147 19.88 4.48 25.14
N VAL A 148 18.85 3.67 24.87
CA VAL A 148 18.01 3.76 23.66
C VAL A 148 16.56 3.94 24.10
N LEU A 149 16.05 5.16 23.91
CA LEU A 149 14.66 5.50 24.17
C LEU A 149 13.89 5.47 22.84
N VAL A 150 12.76 4.77 22.82
CA VAL A 150 11.90 4.64 21.65
C VAL A 150 10.49 5.05 22.04
N GLU A 151 9.90 5.94 21.27
CA GLU A 151 8.52 6.40 21.45
C GLU A 151 7.79 6.36 20.11
N LYS A 152 6.53 5.92 20.12
CA LYS A 152 5.66 5.97 18.93
C LYS A 152 5.02 7.35 18.86
N MET A 153 5.22 8.05 17.74
CA MET A 153 4.46 9.27 17.46
C MET A 153 3.02 8.91 17.11
N ARG A 154 2.07 9.66 17.67
CA ARG A 154 0.66 9.63 17.29
C ARG A 154 0.50 10.30 15.93
N LEU A 155 -0.56 9.96 15.22
CA LEU A 155 -0.84 10.51 13.90
C LEU A 155 -0.91 12.04 13.90
N ALA A 156 -1.61 12.62 14.89
CA ALA A 156 -1.70 14.07 15.04
C ALA A 156 -0.33 14.76 15.25
N GLU A 157 0.64 14.07 15.85
CA GLU A 157 2.00 14.58 16.03
C GLU A 157 2.80 14.51 14.73
N VAL A 158 2.55 13.48 13.91
CA VAL A 158 3.10 13.37 12.55
C VAL A 158 2.51 14.44 11.63
N ASP A 159 1.20 14.67 11.70
CA ASP A 159 0.50 15.69 10.91
C ASP A 159 0.94 17.13 11.27
N ALA A 160 1.47 17.33 12.48
CA ALA A 160 2.00 18.61 12.97
C ALA A 160 3.51 18.83 12.67
N LEU A 161 4.18 17.90 11.98
CA LEU A 161 5.57 18.06 11.57
C LEU A 161 5.76 19.24 10.59
N SER A 162 6.99 19.74 10.49
CA SER A 162 7.36 20.71 9.44
C SER A 162 7.10 20.12 8.06
N SER A 163 6.83 20.96 7.05
CA SER A 163 6.43 20.48 5.71
C SER A 163 7.38 19.45 5.10
N ASP A 164 8.70 19.59 5.32
CA ASP A 164 9.70 18.63 4.83
C ASP A 164 9.60 17.26 5.55
N LEU A 165 9.49 17.25 6.88
CA LEU A 165 9.36 16.02 7.65
C LEU A 165 7.99 15.38 7.47
N LEU A 166 6.92 16.19 7.40
CA LEU A 166 5.58 15.76 7.05
C LEU A 166 5.59 15.03 5.71
N ALA A 167 6.25 15.61 4.70
CA ALA A 167 6.34 15.01 3.37
C ALA A 167 6.95 13.59 3.40
N LYS A 168 7.98 13.40 4.23
CA LYS A 168 8.73 12.14 4.33
C LYS A 168 8.07 11.10 5.25
N HIS A 169 7.42 11.55 6.32
CA HIS A 169 6.96 10.66 7.40
C HIS A 169 5.46 10.40 7.43
N ARG A 170 4.63 11.22 6.77
CA ARG A 170 3.19 10.97 6.65
C ARG A 170 2.89 10.06 5.47
N TYR A 171 2.29 8.90 5.73
CA TYR A 171 1.94 7.90 4.72
C TYR A 171 0.43 7.87 4.46
N ILE A 172 0.03 7.80 3.19
CA ILE A 172 -1.38 7.78 2.76
C ILE A 172 -1.62 6.59 1.86
N ALA A 173 -2.68 5.83 2.16
CA ALA A 173 -3.14 4.72 1.34
C ALA A 173 -4.31 5.20 0.48
N VAL A 174 -4.22 4.93 -0.82
CA VAL A 174 -5.29 5.22 -1.78
C VAL A 174 -5.62 3.91 -2.50
N ARG A 175 -6.90 3.55 -2.48
CA ARG A 175 -7.45 2.47 -3.29
C ARG A 175 -7.86 3.04 -4.65
N PHE A 176 -7.50 2.35 -5.71
CA PHE A 176 -7.92 2.66 -7.07
C PHE A 176 -8.75 1.51 -7.62
N ILE A 177 -9.81 1.86 -8.35
CA ILE A 177 -10.58 0.96 -9.20
C ILE A 177 -10.33 1.43 -10.63
N VAL A 178 -9.41 0.77 -11.32
CA VAL A 178 -8.91 1.16 -12.65
C VAL A 178 -8.66 -0.07 -13.51
N ASN A 179 -8.24 0.13 -14.76
CA ASN A 179 -7.95 -0.99 -15.65
C ASN A 179 -6.55 -1.58 -15.39
N ARG A 180 -6.30 -2.79 -15.88
CA ARG A 180 -5.00 -3.47 -15.71
C ARG A 180 -3.84 -2.65 -16.29
N ALA A 181 -4.00 -2.00 -17.46
CA ALA A 181 -2.94 -1.20 -18.06
C ALA A 181 -2.49 -0.04 -17.15
N VAL A 182 -3.43 0.71 -16.58
CA VAL A 182 -3.14 1.79 -15.63
C VAL A 182 -2.36 1.25 -14.43
N THR A 183 -2.78 0.12 -13.84
CA THR A 183 -2.02 -0.46 -12.71
C THR A 183 -0.61 -0.89 -13.09
N HIS A 184 -0.39 -1.38 -14.32
CA HIS A 184 0.94 -1.75 -14.81
C HIS A 184 1.90 -0.56 -14.89
N GLU A 185 1.38 0.66 -15.04
CA GLU A 185 2.14 1.90 -14.93
C GLU A 185 2.29 2.38 -13.48
N MET A 186 1.26 2.24 -12.65
CA MET A 186 1.28 2.68 -11.25
C MET A 186 2.30 1.91 -10.41
N VAL A 187 2.37 0.58 -10.55
CA VAL A 187 3.28 -0.28 -9.77
C VAL A 187 4.77 -0.07 -10.11
N ARG A 188 5.07 0.81 -11.07
CA ARG A 188 6.45 1.19 -11.43
C ARG A 188 7.03 2.25 -10.50
N HIS A 189 6.19 3.01 -9.82
CA HIS A 189 6.58 4.04 -8.86
C HIS A 189 7.16 3.39 -7.61
N ARG A 190 8.46 3.57 -7.39
CA ARG A 190 9.18 2.98 -6.25
C ARG A 190 10.06 4.05 -5.60
N PRO A 191 10.20 4.05 -4.26
CA PRO A 191 9.55 3.13 -3.33
C PRO A 191 8.08 3.51 -3.08
N CYS A 192 7.18 2.54 -3.16
CA CYS A 192 5.78 2.58 -2.71
C CYS A 192 5.41 1.12 -2.39
N SER A 193 4.43 0.94 -1.51
CA SER A 193 3.88 -0.37 -1.20
C SER A 193 2.58 -0.58 -1.97
N PHE A 194 2.38 -1.79 -2.49
CA PHE A 194 1.26 -2.10 -3.36
C PHE A 194 0.56 -3.38 -2.89
N LEU A 195 -0.77 -3.36 -2.86
CA LEU A 195 -1.57 -4.57 -2.86
C LEU A 195 -2.57 -4.52 -4.01
N GLN A 196 -2.61 -5.56 -4.81
CA GLN A 196 -3.43 -5.60 -6.01
C GLN A 196 -4.38 -6.79 -6.00
N GLU A 197 -5.60 -6.58 -6.48
CA GLU A 197 -6.59 -7.61 -6.75
C GLU A 197 -5.97 -8.74 -7.60
N SER A 198 -6.05 -9.97 -7.09
CA SER A 198 -5.44 -11.11 -7.74
C SER A 198 -6.40 -11.83 -8.68
N GLN A 199 -6.15 -11.75 -9.98
CA GLN A 199 -6.84 -12.54 -11.00
C GLN A 199 -6.57 -14.07 -10.91
N ARG A 200 -5.69 -14.53 -10.01
CA ARG A 200 -5.47 -15.97 -9.76
C ARG A 200 -6.48 -16.53 -8.76
N TYR A 201 -6.88 -15.72 -7.79
CA TYR A 201 -7.70 -16.14 -6.65
C TYR A 201 -9.14 -15.60 -6.73
N CYS A 202 -9.34 -14.43 -7.35
CA CYS A 202 -10.67 -13.90 -7.62
C CYS A 202 -11.27 -14.65 -8.81
N ARG A 203 -12.17 -15.59 -8.53
CA ARG A 203 -12.93 -16.31 -9.57
C ARG A 203 -14.13 -15.47 -9.94
N TYR A 204 -14.10 -14.80 -11.08
CA TYR A 204 -15.25 -14.05 -11.59
C TYR A 204 -16.48 -14.94 -11.88
N SER A 205 -16.33 -16.27 -11.86
CA SER A 205 -17.41 -17.26 -11.98
C SER A 205 -18.16 -17.53 -10.68
N ASP A 206 -17.58 -17.24 -9.51
CA ASP A 206 -18.25 -17.48 -8.23
C ASP A 206 -19.40 -16.47 -8.06
N SER A 207 -20.51 -16.88 -7.43
CA SER A 207 -21.73 -16.07 -7.25
C SER A 207 -21.50 -14.68 -6.63
N LYS A 208 -20.37 -14.50 -5.94
CA LYS A 208 -19.90 -13.22 -5.40
C LYS A 208 -19.54 -12.16 -6.46
N PHE A 209 -19.31 -12.54 -7.71
CA PHE A 209 -18.97 -11.63 -8.81
C PHE A 209 -20.07 -11.53 -9.88
N GLY A 210 -21.28 -12.03 -9.58
CA GLY A 210 -22.39 -12.03 -10.54
C GLY A 210 -22.15 -12.85 -11.80
N SER A 211 -21.14 -13.73 -11.79
CA SER A 211 -20.70 -14.54 -12.95
C SER A 211 -20.35 -13.70 -14.19
N GLN A 212 -19.86 -12.48 -14.00
CA GLN A 212 -19.49 -11.56 -15.08
C GLN A 212 -18.11 -10.95 -14.83
N VAL A 213 -17.43 -10.60 -15.92
CA VAL A 213 -16.19 -9.83 -15.90
C VAL A 213 -16.53 -8.34 -15.90
N THR A 214 -15.91 -7.60 -14.98
CA THR A 214 -16.01 -6.14 -14.93
C THR A 214 -14.89 -5.50 -15.75
N PHE A 215 -15.23 -4.48 -16.53
CA PHE A 215 -14.31 -3.69 -17.33
C PHE A 215 -14.40 -2.21 -16.93
N ILE A 216 -13.31 -1.46 -17.10
CA ILE A 216 -13.34 -0.01 -16.95
C ILE A 216 -13.74 0.63 -18.27
N LYS A 217 -14.68 1.59 -18.20
CA LYS A 217 -15.11 2.39 -19.35
C LYS A 217 -13.88 3.05 -20.01
N PRO A 218 -13.67 2.88 -21.33
CA PRO A 218 -12.54 3.50 -22.01
C PRO A 218 -12.77 5.01 -22.13
N LEU A 219 -11.77 5.80 -21.77
CA LEU A 219 -11.82 7.28 -21.91
C LEU A 219 -11.87 7.72 -23.38
N PHE A 220 -11.31 6.92 -24.29
CA PHE A 220 -11.05 7.30 -25.67
C PHE A 220 -12.28 7.26 -26.59
N TYR A 221 -13.33 6.54 -26.19
CA TYR A 221 -14.49 6.27 -27.05
C TYR A 221 -15.75 6.77 -26.37
N GLU A 222 -16.48 7.64 -27.07
CA GLU A 222 -17.78 8.13 -26.60
C GLU A 222 -18.80 7.00 -26.60
N GLU A 223 -19.66 6.95 -25.58
CA GLU A 223 -20.66 5.90 -25.45
C GLU A 223 -21.65 5.95 -26.62
N GLY A 224 -21.85 4.81 -27.28
CA GLY A 224 -22.66 4.71 -28.50
C GLY A 224 -21.91 4.95 -29.81
N SER A 225 -20.64 5.41 -29.78
CA SER A 225 -19.82 5.55 -30.99
C SER A 225 -19.50 4.19 -31.63
N ALA A 226 -19.09 4.20 -32.90
CA ALA A 226 -18.68 2.97 -33.60
C ALA A 226 -17.46 2.32 -32.92
N GLU A 227 -16.50 3.12 -32.46
CA GLU A 227 -15.31 2.66 -31.72
C GLU A 227 -15.68 2.04 -30.37
N TYR A 228 -16.64 2.63 -29.65
CA TYR A 228 -17.13 2.07 -28.40
C TYR A 228 -17.80 0.71 -28.63
N GLN A 229 -18.60 0.58 -29.68
CA GLN A 229 -19.24 -0.70 -30.05
C GLN A 229 -18.21 -1.78 -30.42
N LEU A 230 -17.12 -1.42 -31.09
CA LEU A 230 -16.00 -2.34 -31.38
C LEU A 230 -15.32 -2.81 -30.09
N TRP A 231 -15.04 -1.89 -29.16
CA TRP A 231 -14.47 -2.21 -27.86
C TRP A 231 -15.41 -3.12 -27.05
N GLU A 232 -16.69 -2.78 -26.98
CA GLU A 232 -17.73 -3.55 -26.27
C GLU A 232 -17.85 -4.98 -26.83
N THR A 233 -17.86 -5.13 -28.15
CA THR A 233 -17.88 -6.45 -28.80
C THR A 233 -16.68 -7.29 -28.36
N ALA A 234 -15.47 -6.73 -28.37
CA ALA A 234 -14.27 -7.43 -27.94
C ALA A 234 -14.33 -7.85 -26.45
N MET A 235 -14.88 -7.00 -25.57
CA MET A 235 -15.04 -7.32 -24.15
C MET A 235 -16.04 -8.45 -23.91
N LEU A 236 -17.18 -8.42 -24.63
CA LEU A 236 -18.20 -9.47 -24.57
C LEU A 236 -17.68 -10.82 -25.06
N GLU A 237 -16.94 -10.84 -26.17
CA GLU A 237 -16.31 -12.07 -26.68
C GLU A 237 -15.28 -12.62 -25.70
N THR A 238 -14.46 -11.73 -25.12
CA THR A 238 -13.44 -12.14 -24.15
C THR A 238 -14.04 -12.73 -22.88
N GLU A 239 -15.13 -12.15 -22.35
CA GLU A 239 -15.87 -12.71 -21.22
C GLU A 239 -16.36 -14.13 -21.52
N LYS A 240 -16.98 -14.34 -22.68
CA LYS A 240 -17.46 -15.67 -23.12
C LYS A 240 -16.31 -16.69 -23.18
N LEU A 241 -15.18 -16.30 -23.80
CA LEU A 241 -14.00 -17.16 -23.91
C LEU A 241 -13.40 -17.48 -22.54
N TYR A 242 -13.30 -16.48 -21.66
CA TYR A 242 -12.79 -16.65 -20.31
C TYR A 242 -13.63 -17.65 -19.51
N VAL A 243 -14.96 -17.50 -19.51
CA VAL A 243 -15.88 -18.42 -18.84
C VAL A 243 -15.77 -19.83 -19.40
N LYS A 244 -15.70 -19.98 -20.72
CA LYS A 244 -15.51 -21.29 -21.37
C LYS A 244 -14.19 -21.94 -20.98
N LEU A 245 -13.11 -21.17 -20.89
CA LEU A 245 -11.80 -21.69 -20.44
C LEU A 245 -11.84 -22.16 -18.99
N LEU A 246 -12.61 -21.53 -18.12
CA LEU A 246 -12.76 -21.96 -16.72
C LEU A 246 -13.42 -23.35 -16.57
N GLU A 247 -14.15 -23.84 -17.57
CA GLU A 247 -14.74 -25.19 -17.56
C GLU A 247 -13.66 -26.28 -17.58
N THR A 248 -12.49 -25.99 -18.14
CA THR A 248 -11.41 -26.97 -18.38
C THR A 248 -10.06 -26.54 -17.80
N SER A 249 -9.91 -25.29 -17.36
CA SER A 249 -8.64 -24.70 -16.95
C SER A 249 -8.74 -23.98 -15.61
N THR A 250 -7.60 -23.86 -14.94
CA THR A 250 -7.51 -23.05 -13.70
C THR A 250 -7.71 -21.56 -13.99
N PRO A 251 -8.17 -20.74 -13.02
CA PRO A 251 -8.26 -19.29 -13.19
C PRO A 251 -6.95 -18.62 -13.63
N GLN A 252 -5.81 -19.14 -13.15
CA GLN A 252 -4.48 -18.65 -13.53
C GLN A 252 -4.14 -18.87 -15.01
N ALA A 253 -4.68 -19.93 -15.61
CA ALA A 253 -4.54 -20.22 -17.04
C ALA A 253 -5.59 -19.47 -17.85
N ALA A 254 -6.87 -19.53 -17.45
CA ALA A 254 -7.96 -18.87 -18.16
C ALA A 254 -7.76 -17.35 -18.29
N ARG A 255 -7.17 -16.69 -17.28
CA ARG A 255 -6.94 -15.24 -17.30
C ARG A 255 -6.03 -14.74 -18.42
N THR A 256 -5.33 -15.61 -19.15
CA THR A 256 -4.47 -15.20 -20.28
C THR A 256 -5.23 -14.54 -21.41
N VAL A 257 -6.55 -14.76 -21.50
CA VAL A 257 -7.40 -14.08 -22.49
C VAL A 257 -7.91 -12.72 -22.00
N LEU A 258 -7.82 -12.41 -20.70
CA LEU A 258 -8.37 -11.17 -20.17
C LEU A 258 -7.62 -9.93 -20.71
N PRO A 259 -8.34 -8.88 -21.13
CA PRO A 259 -7.74 -7.74 -21.79
C PRO A 259 -7.19 -6.73 -20.76
N ASN A 260 -6.38 -5.79 -21.23
CA ASN A 260 -5.91 -4.66 -20.44
C ASN A 260 -7.03 -3.79 -19.85
N SER A 261 -8.21 -3.78 -20.48
CA SER A 261 -9.41 -3.06 -20.02
C SER A 261 -10.10 -3.73 -18.81
N CYS A 262 -9.70 -4.94 -18.42
CA CYS A 262 -10.24 -5.62 -17.27
C CYS A 262 -10.08 -4.76 -16.01
N LYS A 263 -11.15 -4.63 -15.22
CA LYS A 263 -11.13 -3.94 -13.94
C LYS A 263 -10.16 -4.64 -12.99
N THR A 264 -9.43 -3.84 -12.23
CA THR A 264 -8.64 -4.30 -11.10
C THR A 264 -8.68 -3.26 -9.99
N GLU A 265 -8.48 -3.73 -8.77
CA GLU A 265 -8.27 -2.84 -7.64
C GLU A 265 -6.82 -2.85 -7.18
N LEU A 266 -6.31 -1.67 -6.82
CA LEU A 266 -4.94 -1.48 -6.37
C LEU A 266 -4.93 -0.53 -5.17
N ILE A 267 -4.36 -0.96 -4.06
CA ILE A 267 -3.99 -0.07 -2.97
C ILE A 267 -2.55 0.36 -3.20
N VAL A 268 -2.33 1.67 -3.29
CA VAL A 268 -1.01 2.30 -3.27
C VAL A 268 -0.83 2.92 -1.89
N TYR A 269 0.24 2.56 -1.20
CA TYR A 269 0.59 3.12 0.09
C TYR A 269 1.99 3.72 0.04
N GLY A 270 2.07 5.03 0.26
CA GLY A 270 3.32 5.77 0.17
C GLY A 270 3.30 7.04 1.01
N ASN A 271 4.49 7.58 1.29
CA ASN A 271 4.60 8.88 1.95
C ASN A 271 4.25 10.03 0.99
N LEU A 272 3.96 11.20 1.55
CA LEU A 272 3.55 12.36 0.74
C LEU A 272 4.63 12.79 -0.27
N LEU A 273 5.91 12.56 0.01
CA LEU A 273 7.01 12.81 -0.93
C LEU A 273 6.96 11.86 -2.14
N GLN A 274 6.63 10.59 -1.93
CA GLN A 274 6.39 9.61 -2.99
C GLN A 274 5.15 9.98 -3.81
N TRP A 275 4.07 10.41 -3.14
CA TRP A 275 2.87 10.94 -3.81
C TRP A 275 3.17 12.19 -4.64
N LEU A 276 3.95 13.12 -4.09
CA LEU A 276 4.41 14.33 -4.80
C LEU A 276 5.14 13.96 -6.09
N HIS A 277 6.05 12.99 -6.03
CA HIS A 277 6.73 12.48 -7.23
C HIS A 277 5.74 11.84 -8.22
N MET A 278 4.80 11.04 -7.72
CA MET A 278 3.79 10.37 -8.54
C MET A 278 2.90 11.38 -9.28
N PHE A 279 2.38 12.40 -8.59
CA PHE A 279 1.56 13.43 -9.22
C PHE A 279 2.33 14.18 -10.31
N LYS A 280 3.55 14.64 -10.02
CA LYS A 280 4.39 15.34 -11.02
C LYS A 280 4.51 14.58 -12.34
N LEU A 281 4.64 13.25 -12.28
CA LEU A 281 4.72 12.42 -13.48
C LEU A 281 3.35 12.13 -14.10
N ARG A 282 2.34 11.80 -13.27
CA ARG A 282 1.07 11.23 -13.74
C ARG A 282 -0.04 12.25 -13.98
N THR A 283 0.20 13.52 -13.64
CA THR A 283 -0.65 14.65 -14.04
C THR A 283 0.00 15.52 -15.13
N SER A 284 1.11 15.07 -15.72
CA SER A 284 1.76 15.73 -16.85
C SER A 284 1.01 15.47 -18.17
N LYS A 285 1.24 16.29 -19.20
CA LYS A 285 0.57 16.10 -20.51
C LYS A 285 0.91 14.78 -21.19
N GLY A 286 2.13 14.27 -20.96
CA GLY A 286 2.62 13.03 -21.57
C GLY A 286 2.17 11.75 -20.86
N ALA A 287 1.47 11.86 -19.73
CA ALA A 287 0.93 10.69 -19.05
C ALA A 287 -0.30 10.13 -19.78
N ASP A 288 -0.51 8.81 -19.67
CA ASP A 288 -1.70 8.15 -20.23
C ASP A 288 -2.99 8.87 -19.77
N PRO A 289 -3.89 9.23 -20.70
CA PRO A 289 -5.14 9.93 -20.36
C PRO A 289 -5.99 9.21 -19.30
N SER A 290 -6.04 7.87 -19.31
CA SER A 290 -6.78 7.07 -18.32
C SER A 290 -6.14 7.13 -16.93
N MET A 291 -4.81 7.31 -16.86
CA MET A 291 -4.12 7.58 -15.60
C MET A 291 -4.46 8.99 -15.09
N ARG A 292 -4.46 9.99 -15.99
CA ARG A 292 -4.79 11.37 -15.63
C ARG A 292 -6.22 11.51 -15.09
N GLU A 293 -7.16 10.72 -15.62
CA GLU A 293 -8.57 10.69 -15.20
C GLU A 293 -8.75 10.47 -13.69
N VAL A 294 -7.90 9.66 -13.06
CA VAL A 294 -7.93 9.44 -11.60
C VAL A 294 -6.89 10.27 -10.84
N MET A 295 -5.73 10.57 -11.43
CA MET A 295 -4.64 11.23 -10.72
C MET A 295 -4.83 12.75 -10.57
N ILE A 296 -5.51 13.41 -11.52
CA ILE A 296 -5.80 14.84 -11.43
C ILE A 296 -6.79 15.14 -10.31
N PRO A 297 -7.99 14.52 -10.25
CA PRO A 297 -8.91 14.77 -9.14
C PRO A 297 -8.30 14.36 -7.79
N LEU A 298 -7.55 13.25 -7.74
CA LEU A 298 -6.85 12.85 -6.52
C LEU A 298 -5.82 13.89 -6.04
N LEU A 299 -5.14 14.58 -6.97
CA LEU A 299 -4.24 15.68 -6.60
C LEU A 299 -4.99 16.84 -5.95
N GLU A 300 -6.19 17.17 -6.44
CA GLU A 300 -7.01 18.23 -5.84
C GLU A 300 -7.43 17.87 -4.41
N ASP A 301 -7.79 16.61 -4.15
CA ASP A 301 -8.05 16.14 -2.79
C ASP A 301 -6.79 16.23 -1.90
N PHE A 302 -5.62 15.87 -2.43
CA PHE A 302 -4.35 15.98 -1.70
C PHE A 302 -3.95 17.43 -1.39
N LYS A 303 -4.33 18.39 -2.23
CA LYS A 303 -4.15 19.83 -1.94
C LYS A 303 -5.01 20.29 -0.78
N ILE A 304 -6.20 19.74 -0.64
CA ILE A 304 -7.10 20.03 0.48
C ILE A 304 -6.57 19.40 1.77
N LEU A 305 -6.16 18.13 1.71
CA LEU A 305 -5.71 17.38 2.89
C LEU A 305 -4.32 17.82 3.38
N PHE A 306 -3.40 18.13 2.47
CA PHE A 306 -1.99 18.42 2.78
C PHE A 306 -1.50 19.67 2.03
N PRO A 307 -2.11 20.85 2.27
CA PRO A 307 -1.84 22.07 1.49
C PRO A 307 -0.38 22.50 1.56
N SER A 308 0.28 22.30 2.71
CA SER A 308 1.70 22.64 2.91
C SER A 308 2.66 21.86 2.00
N VAL A 309 2.21 20.74 1.42
CA VAL A 309 3.01 19.87 0.54
C VAL A 309 2.56 19.96 -0.93
N PHE A 310 1.27 20.14 -1.21
CA PHE A 310 0.75 20.03 -2.58
C PHE A 310 0.18 21.32 -3.18
N ALA A 311 -0.05 22.38 -2.40
CA ALA A 311 -0.75 23.57 -2.90
C ALA A 311 -0.09 24.25 -4.13
N TYR A 312 1.24 24.09 -4.28
CA TYR A 312 1.99 24.65 -5.40
C TYR A 312 1.96 23.80 -6.68
N LEU A 313 1.42 22.57 -6.64
CA LEU A 313 1.34 21.73 -7.83
C LEU A 313 0.15 22.14 -8.70
N THR A 314 0.40 22.38 -9.98
CA THR A 314 -0.66 22.56 -10.98
C THR A 314 -0.57 21.42 -11.99
N PRO A 315 -1.67 20.67 -12.23
CA PRO A 315 -1.74 19.76 -13.36
C PRO A 315 -1.39 20.48 -14.65
N GLU A 316 -0.62 19.83 -15.52
CA GLU A 316 -0.40 20.38 -16.86
C GLU A 316 -1.69 20.18 -17.66
N LYS A 317 -2.16 21.25 -18.32
CA LYS A 317 -3.35 21.20 -19.19
C LYS A 317 -3.04 20.44 -20.48
#